data_AF-A0A5R1NL93-F1
#
_entry.id   AF-A0A5R1NL93-F1
#
_cell.length_a   1.000
_cell.length_b   1.000
_cell.length_c   1.000
_cell.angle_alpha   90.00
_cell.angle_beta   90.00
_cell.angle_gamma   90.00
#
_symmetry.space_group_name_H-M   'P 1'
#
loop_
_entity.id
_entity.type
_entity.pdbx_description
1 polymer ?
#
loop_
_entity_poly.entity_id
_entity_poly.type
_entity_poly.pdbx_seq_one_letter_code
_entity_poly.pdbx_strand_id
1 'polypeptide(L)'
;RGTRWLAAFATGAIAMTSLPAIAALVGALIVGASIGDAATLGDALWRAAPATPLAVIAAGLVYALLVLGSVRLLGVGLREGYYPVRSRIGWQVWMTERILDGARTLLFPIYASLLTPIWLRLLGAKVGAGVEASTVLLIPALTTIAPAAFLADDTMVACYELGGGWLHIGPAKIGRRAFLGNSGIAGAGRTVPRNGLVAVLSSTPRKAKRGSSWLGNPPERLRRTVTDVDEARTFHPPARLVTWRALWELLRIVPVIVTALIALGVLGVLDALWLTVGLGWTIALSGLVLLAAGAVAALVTTAAKWILVGRIDATEHPLWSSFIWRNEVSDSFVEMVARPWFAAKAAGTPALAVWLRTLGAHVGRGVWCESYWLPEADLVTIQDGATVNRGCVVQTHLFHDRIMQLDRVTLASGATLGPHSVILPAADIEEGATVGPASLVMRGERVPAGSVWSGNPIAPWRSPPWQT
;
A
#
# COMPACT_ATOMS: atom_id res chain seq x y z
N ARG A 1 22.92 -6.40 -30.32
CA ARG A 1 22.32 -7.47 -29.45
C ARG A 1 21.28 -6.95 -28.44
N GLY A 2 21.21 -5.64 -28.11
CA GLY A 2 20.24 -5.11 -27.13
C GLY A 2 18.82 -4.78 -27.64
N THR A 3 18.60 -4.68 -28.96
CA THR A 3 17.32 -4.22 -29.54
C THR A 3 16.17 -5.23 -29.43
N ARG A 4 16.45 -6.55 -29.54
CA ARG A 4 15.41 -7.58 -29.36
C ARG A 4 14.82 -7.59 -27.94
N TRP A 5 15.66 -7.34 -26.94
CA TRP A 5 15.19 -7.24 -25.56
C TRP A 5 14.39 -5.95 -25.34
N LEU A 6 14.78 -4.83 -25.93
CA LEU A 6 13.95 -3.62 -25.87
C LEU A 6 12.54 -3.87 -26.41
N ALA A 7 12.41 -4.57 -27.55
CA ALA A 7 11.11 -4.98 -28.07
C ALA A 7 10.36 -5.92 -27.10
N ALA A 8 11.04 -6.87 -26.45
CA ALA A 8 10.42 -7.76 -25.46
C ALA A 8 9.93 -7.00 -24.20
N PHE A 9 10.68 -6.01 -23.71
CA PHE A 9 10.24 -5.16 -22.60
C PHE A 9 9.05 -4.28 -23.02
N ALA A 10 9.06 -3.73 -24.23
CA ALA A 10 7.93 -2.96 -24.77
C ALA A 10 6.66 -3.82 -24.94
N THR A 11 6.77 -5.00 -25.54
CA THR A 11 5.63 -5.92 -25.68
C THR A 11 5.18 -6.46 -24.33
N GLY A 12 6.10 -6.70 -23.40
CA GLY A 12 5.80 -7.05 -22.02
C GLY A 12 5.02 -5.96 -21.29
N ALA A 13 5.38 -4.68 -21.48
CA ALA A 13 4.62 -3.56 -20.93
C ALA A 13 3.18 -3.54 -21.47
N ILE A 14 3.00 -3.70 -22.79
CA ILE A 14 1.67 -3.78 -23.42
C ILE A 14 0.86 -4.96 -22.85
N ALA A 15 1.46 -6.16 -22.81
CA ALA A 15 0.81 -7.36 -22.28
C ALA A 15 0.38 -7.18 -20.82
N MET A 16 1.21 -6.56 -19.99
CA MET A 16 0.87 -6.25 -18.61
C MET A 16 -0.31 -5.29 -18.51
N THR A 17 -0.35 -4.23 -19.32
CA THR A 17 -1.49 -3.30 -19.34
C THR A 17 -2.77 -3.95 -19.87
N SER A 18 -2.66 -5.02 -20.68
CA SER A 18 -3.83 -5.73 -21.18
C SER A 18 -4.51 -6.61 -20.12
N LEU A 19 -3.79 -7.07 -19.09
CA LEU A 19 -4.36 -7.94 -18.04
C LEU A 19 -5.57 -7.31 -17.32
N PRO A 20 -5.47 -6.10 -16.73
CA PRO A 20 -6.62 -5.46 -16.11
C PRO A 20 -7.69 -5.07 -17.15
N ALA A 21 -7.32 -4.76 -18.39
CA ALA A 21 -8.28 -4.44 -19.45
C ALA A 21 -9.16 -5.65 -19.83
N ILE A 22 -8.56 -6.86 -19.94
CA ILE A 22 -9.29 -8.11 -20.18
C ILE A 22 -10.27 -8.39 -19.03
N ALA A 23 -9.81 -8.23 -17.79
CA ALA A 23 -10.67 -8.39 -16.61
C ALA A 23 -11.82 -7.37 -16.59
N ALA A 24 -11.53 -6.10 -16.86
CA ALA A 24 -12.54 -5.05 -16.95
C ALA A 24 -13.55 -5.32 -18.07
N LEU A 25 -13.12 -5.86 -19.22
CA LEU A 25 -14.00 -6.26 -20.31
C LEU A 25 -15.01 -7.33 -19.86
N VAL A 26 -14.59 -8.33 -19.08
CA VAL A 26 -15.52 -9.34 -18.53
C VAL A 26 -16.58 -8.69 -17.65
N GLY A 27 -16.19 -7.76 -16.77
CA GLY A 27 -17.13 -6.99 -15.97
C GLY A 27 -18.08 -6.14 -16.83
N ALA A 28 -17.54 -5.46 -17.85
CA ALA A 28 -18.31 -4.65 -18.78
C ALA A 28 -19.32 -5.48 -19.59
N LEU A 29 -18.97 -6.71 -19.99
CA LEU A 29 -19.89 -7.62 -20.67
C LEU A 29 -21.04 -8.06 -19.76
N ILE A 30 -20.77 -8.32 -18.47
CA ILE A 30 -21.82 -8.66 -17.49
C ILE A 30 -22.78 -7.48 -17.31
N VAL A 31 -22.25 -6.27 -17.13
CA VAL A 31 -23.06 -5.05 -17.00
C VAL A 31 -23.83 -4.79 -18.29
N GLY A 32 -23.18 -4.87 -19.46
CA GLY A 32 -23.81 -4.67 -20.76
C GLY A 32 -24.93 -5.67 -21.04
N ALA A 33 -24.73 -6.95 -20.70
CA ALA A 33 -25.76 -7.97 -20.82
C ALA A 33 -26.96 -7.70 -19.90
N SER A 34 -26.74 -7.13 -18.71
CA SER A 34 -27.82 -6.76 -17.79
C SER A 34 -28.64 -5.56 -18.27
N ILE A 35 -28.01 -4.61 -18.96
CA ILE A 35 -28.69 -3.45 -19.56
C ILE A 35 -29.66 -3.94 -20.65
N GLY A 36 -29.18 -4.82 -21.54
CA GLY A 36 -29.98 -5.43 -22.60
C GLY A 36 -30.56 -4.40 -23.57
N ASP A 37 -31.87 -4.46 -23.77
CA ASP A 37 -32.66 -3.63 -24.68
C ASP A 37 -33.25 -2.36 -24.03
N ALA A 38 -32.66 -1.88 -22.94
CA ALA A 38 -33.18 -0.74 -22.18
C ALA A 38 -33.49 0.47 -23.09
N ALA A 39 -34.76 0.91 -23.07
CA ALA A 39 -35.25 1.97 -23.93
C ALA A 39 -34.83 3.38 -23.46
N THR A 40 -34.49 3.51 -22.18
CA THR A 40 -34.02 4.77 -21.58
C THR A 40 -32.71 4.56 -20.83
N LEU A 41 -31.93 5.63 -20.72
CA LEU A 41 -30.71 5.64 -19.90
C LEU A 41 -31.01 5.33 -18.42
N GLY A 42 -32.16 5.81 -17.90
CA GLY A 42 -32.60 5.52 -16.55
C GLY A 42 -32.79 4.02 -16.31
N ASP A 43 -33.49 3.34 -17.24
CA ASP A 43 -33.68 1.88 -17.17
C ASP A 43 -32.36 1.13 -17.31
N ALA A 44 -31.46 1.60 -18.19
CA ALA A 44 -30.13 1.01 -18.35
C ALA A 44 -29.33 1.05 -17.04
N LEU A 45 -29.28 2.21 -16.39
CA LEU A 45 -28.57 2.39 -15.12
C LEU A 45 -29.22 1.58 -13.98
N TRP A 46 -30.55 1.52 -13.95
CA TRP A 46 -31.29 0.75 -12.96
C TRP A 46 -31.02 -0.76 -13.07
N ARG A 47 -30.88 -1.28 -14.30
CA ARG A 47 -30.50 -2.68 -14.56
C ARG A 47 -29.01 -2.94 -14.28
N ALA A 48 -28.14 -2.00 -14.63
CA ALA A 48 -26.69 -2.11 -14.48
C ALA A 48 -26.20 -2.10 -13.02
N ALA A 49 -26.79 -1.26 -12.17
CA ALA A 49 -26.38 -1.10 -10.77
C ALA A 49 -26.38 -2.42 -9.97
N PRO A 50 -27.45 -3.22 -9.92
CA PRO A 50 -27.45 -4.50 -9.21
C PRO A 50 -26.57 -5.58 -9.84
N ALA A 51 -26.23 -5.47 -11.14
CA ALA A 51 -25.28 -6.38 -11.80
C ALA A 51 -23.81 -6.04 -11.47
N THR A 52 -23.54 -4.81 -11.04
CA THR A 52 -22.17 -4.32 -10.78
C THR A 52 -21.39 -5.15 -9.75
N PRO A 53 -21.97 -5.57 -8.59
CA PRO A 53 -21.28 -6.47 -7.67
C PRO A 53 -20.80 -7.77 -8.31
N LEU A 54 -21.66 -8.42 -9.11
CA LEU A 54 -21.30 -9.65 -9.82
C LEU A 54 -20.19 -9.39 -10.85
N ALA A 55 -20.29 -8.29 -11.60
CA ALA A 55 -19.28 -7.87 -12.56
C ALA A 55 -17.91 -7.63 -11.89
N VAL A 56 -17.88 -6.99 -10.72
CA VAL A 56 -16.66 -6.75 -9.94
C VAL A 56 -16.02 -8.06 -9.49
N ILE A 57 -16.82 -8.99 -8.95
CA ILE A 57 -16.32 -10.30 -8.50
C ILE A 57 -15.74 -11.08 -9.68
N ALA A 58 -16.46 -11.13 -10.80
CA ALA A 58 -16.02 -11.83 -12.00
C ALA A 58 -14.73 -11.22 -12.59
N ALA A 59 -14.69 -9.89 -12.74
CA ALA A 59 -13.50 -9.18 -13.21
C ALA A 59 -12.31 -9.40 -12.27
N GLY A 60 -12.51 -9.27 -10.96
CA GLY A 60 -11.48 -9.51 -9.95
C GLY A 60 -10.92 -10.94 -10.00
N LEU A 61 -11.79 -11.95 -10.14
CA LEU A 61 -11.38 -13.35 -10.28
C LEU A 61 -10.57 -13.57 -11.56
N VAL A 62 -11.02 -13.05 -12.70
CA VAL A 62 -10.30 -13.15 -13.98
C VAL A 62 -8.92 -12.48 -13.86
N TYR A 63 -8.86 -11.29 -13.29
CA TYR A 63 -7.59 -10.60 -13.07
C TYR A 63 -6.65 -11.39 -12.16
N ALA A 64 -7.15 -11.95 -11.05
CA ALA A 64 -6.36 -12.78 -10.14
C ALA A 64 -5.81 -14.04 -10.84
N LEU A 65 -6.63 -14.71 -11.67
CA LEU A 65 -6.19 -15.87 -12.45
C LEU A 65 -5.13 -15.51 -13.50
N LEU A 66 -5.30 -14.37 -14.19
CA LEU A 66 -4.33 -13.85 -15.16
C LEU A 66 -2.99 -13.52 -14.50
N VAL A 67 -3.01 -12.85 -13.34
CA VAL A 67 -1.82 -12.57 -12.53
C VAL A 67 -1.14 -13.87 -12.10
N LEU A 68 -1.92 -14.81 -11.55
CA LEU A 68 -1.43 -16.10 -11.08
C LEU A 68 -0.74 -16.88 -12.20
N GLY A 69 -1.41 -17.04 -13.35
CA GLY A 69 -0.86 -17.73 -14.51
C GLY A 69 0.41 -17.06 -15.02
N SER A 70 0.39 -15.73 -15.18
CA SER A 70 1.54 -14.96 -15.66
C SER A 70 2.74 -15.10 -14.73
N VAL A 71 2.57 -14.88 -13.43
CA VAL A 71 3.66 -14.95 -12.44
C VAL A 71 4.23 -16.36 -12.34
N ARG A 72 3.40 -17.40 -12.40
CA ARG A 72 3.86 -18.79 -12.41
C ARG A 72 4.69 -19.13 -13.64
N LEU A 73 4.26 -18.69 -14.82
CA LEU A 73 5.01 -18.87 -16.07
C LEU A 73 6.33 -18.08 -16.04
N LEU A 74 6.31 -16.84 -15.56
CA LEU A 74 7.51 -16.00 -15.44
C LEU A 74 8.51 -16.56 -14.42
N GLY A 75 8.03 -17.29 -13.40
CA GLY A 75 8.88 -17.99 -12.43
C GLY A 75 9.67 -19.17 -12.99
N VAL A 76 9.33 -19.68 -14.19
CA VAL A 76 9.98 -20.88 -14.75
C VAL A 76 11.43 -20.61 -15.15
N GLY A 77 12.33 -21.33 -14.48
CA GLY A 77 13.77 -21.28 -14.74
C GLY A 77 14.51 -20.13 -14.05
N LEU A 78 13.86 -19.40 -13.15
CA LEU A 78 14.55 -18.43 -12.29
C LEU A 78 15.48 -19.19 -11.33
N ARG A 79 16.75 -18.78 -11.31
CA ARG A 79 17.79 -19.31 -10.43
C ARG A 79 18.61 -18.16 -9.87
N GLU A 80 19.25 -18.38 -8.73
CA GLU A 80 20.19 -17.42 -8.18
C GLU A 80 21.36 -17.17 -9.15
N GLY A 81 21.77 -15.91 -9.26
CA GLY A 81 22.92 -15.53 -10.08
C GLY A 81 22.88 -14.09 -10.58
N TYR A 82 23.91 -13.76 -11.37
CA TYR A 82 24.06 -12.50 -12.06
C TYR A 82 23.65 -12.66 -13.53
N TYR A 83 22.73 -11.83 -13.98
CA TYR A 83 22.20 -11.84 -15.34
C TYR A 83 22.30 -10.46 -15.97
N PRO A 84 22.51 -10.32 -17.28
CA PRO A 84 22.38 -9.02 -17.93
C PRO A 84 20.94 -8.49 -17.76
N VAL A 85 20.76 -7.19 -17.50
CA VAL A 85 19.41 -6.59 -17.38
C VAL A 85 18.56 -6.87 -18.63
N ARG A 86 19.18 -6.74 -19.81
CA ARG A 86 18.58 -7.07 -21.10
C ARG A 86 18.77 -8.56 -21.41
N SER A 87 18.05 -9.42 -20.69
CA SER A 87 18.04 -10.87 -20.86
C SER A 87 16.66 -11.45 -20.57
N ARG A 88 16.49 -12.76 -20.82
CA ARG A 88 15.25 -13.49 -20.49
C ARG A 88 14.93 -13.37 -19.01
N ILE A 89 15.92 -13.63 -18.15
CA ILE A 89 15.77 -13.57 -16.70
C ILE A 89 15.47 -12.14 -16.26
N GLY A 90 16.18 -11.16 -16.80
CA GLY A 90 15.92 -9.75 -16.48
C GLY A 90 14.52 -9.30 -16.85
N TRP A 91 14.03 -9.71 -18.02
CA TRP A 91 12.65 -9.47 -18.44
C TRP A 91 11.63 -10.20 -17.54
N GLN A 92 11.86 -11.48 -17.22
CA GLN A 92 10.96 -12.26 -16.36
C GLN A 92 10.81 -11.63 -14.98
N VAL A 93 11.92 -11.23 -14.38
CA VAL A 93 11.98 -10.65 -13.03
C VAL A 93 11.31 -9.27 -13.01
N TRP A 94 11.65 -8.40 -13.96
CA TRP A 94 11.00 -7.09 -14.11
C TRP A 94 9.49 -7.23 -14.30
N MET A 95 9.06 -8.11 -15.21
CA MET A 95 7.65 -8.33 -15.50
C MET A 95 6.89 -8.90 -14.29
N THR A 96 7.52 -9.82 -13.55
CA THR A 96 6.95 -10.37 -12.31
C THR A 96 6.70 -9.27 -11.29
N GLU A 97 7.70 -8.42 -11.01
CA GLU A 97 7.52 -7.33 -10.05
C GLU A 97 6.45 -6.33 -10.50
N ARG A 98 6.43 -5.95 -11.78
CA ARG A 98 5.44 -4.96 -12.26
C ARG A 98 4.01 -5.53 -12.26
N ILE A 99 3.82 -6.80 -12.62
CA ILE A 99 2.51 -7.46 -12.51
C ILE A 99 2.07 -7.54 -11.04
N LEU A 100 2.98 -7.89 -10.12
CA LEU A 100 2.64 -7.98 -8.70
C LEU A 100 2.36 -6.62 -8.06
N ASP A 101 3.05 -5.56 -8.49
CA ASP A 101 2.75 -4.19 -8.04
C ASP A 101 1.36 -3.71 -8.52
N GLY A 102 0.99 -4.03 -9.77
CA GLY A 102 -0.37 -3.83 -10.27
C GLY A 102 -1.40 -4.67 -9.52
N ALA A 103 -1.07 -5.92 -9.18
CA ALA A 103 -1.94 -6.80 -8.39
C ALA A 103 -2.16 -6.27 -6.98
N ARG A 104 -1.12 -5.75 -6.32
CA ARG A 104 -1.21 -5.10 -5.01
C ARG A 104 -2.18 -3.91 -5.03
N THR A 105 -2.22 -3.16 -6.12
CA THR A 105 -3.13 -2.02 -6.29
C THR A 105 -4.57 -2.45 -6.57
N LEU A 106 -4.79 -3.36 -7.53
CA LEU A 106 -6.15 -3.70 -7.99
C LEU A 106 -6.82 -4.84 -7.21
N LEU A 107 -6.03 -5.69 -6.55
CA LEU A 107 -6.49 -6.78 -5.68
C LEU A 107 -6.17 -6.48 -4.21
N PHE A 108 -6.09 -5.20 -3.83
CA PHE A 108 -5.79 -4.78 -2.46
C PHE A 108 -6.58 -5.54 -1.38
N PRO A 109 -7.88 -5.86 -1.53
CA PRO A 109 -8.61 -6.67 -0.55
C PRO A 109 -8.05 -8.08 -0.29
N ILE A 110 -7.27 -8.64 -1.22
CA ILE A 110 -6.57 -9.92 -1.04
C ILE A 110 -5.28 -9.72 -0.23
N TYR A 111 -4.69 -8.52 -0.25
CA TYR A 111 -3.55 -8.14 0.58
C TYR A 111 -4.01 -7.66 1.96
N ALA A 112 -3.14 -7.74 2.98
CA ALA A 112 -3.50 -7.44 4.37
C ALA A 112 -4.69 -8.27 4.90
N SER A 113 -4.87 -9.50 4.42
CA SER A 113 -5.98 -10.37 4.82
C SER A 113 -5.53 -11.80 5.10
N LEU A 114 -6.43 -12.61 5.66
CA LEU A 114 -6.20 -14.04 5.85
C LEU A 114 -5.97 -14.78 4.52
N LEU A 115 -6.36 -14.19 3.39
CA LEU A 115 -6.11 -14.73 2.06
C LEU A 115 -4.69 -14.47 1.57
N THR A 116 -3.99 -13.44 2.07
CA THR A 116 -2.66 -13.05 1.58
C THR A 116 -1.66 -14.20 1.62
N PRO A 117 -1.49 -14.96 2.72
CA PRO A 117 -0.56 -16.10 2.74
C PRO A 117 -0.93 -17.19 1.74
N ILE A 118 -2.22 -17.42 1.49
CA ILE A 118 -2.71 -18.41 0.50
C ILE A 118 -2.35 -17.91 -0.91
N TRP A 119 -2.67 -16.66 -1.20
CA TRP A 119 -2.34 -15.99 -2.47
C TRP A 119 -0.84 -16.07 -2.78
N LEU A 120 0.02 -15.78 -1.81
CA LEU A 120 1.48 -15.88 -1.98
C LEU A 120 1.95 -17.32 -2.26
N ARG A 121 1.33 -18.35 -1.64
CA ARG A 121 1.61 -19.76 -1.98
C ARG A 121 1.18 -20.09 -3.40
N LEU A 122 -0.01 -19.62 -3.80
CA LEU A 122 -0.52 -19.82 -5.14
C LEU A 122 0.42 -19.19 -6.17
N LEU A 123 0.99 -18.01 -5.91
CA LEU A 123 1.97 -17.36 -6.79
C LEU A 123 3.33 -18.08 -6.88
N GLY A 124 3.63 -18.99 -5.94
CA GLY A 124 4.82 -19.84 -5.98
C GLY A 124 5.81 -19.64 -4.81
N ALA A 125 5.50 -18.78 -3.85
CA ALA A 125 6.31 -18.62 -2.65
C ALA A 125 6.09 -19.77 -1.66
N LYS A 126 7.13 -20.11 -0.88
CA LYS A 126 7.01 -21.09 0.21
C LYS A 126 6.58 -20.38 1.49
N VAL A 127 5.29 -20.43 1.84
CA VAL A 127 4.74 -19.69 2.99
C VAL A 127 4.25 -20.64 4.07
N GLY A 128 4.81 -20.53 5.27
CA GLY A 128 4.47 -21.33 6.45
C GLY A 128 3.09 -21.04 7.04
N ALA A 129 2.70 -21.83 8.03
CA ALA A 129 1.46 -21.64 8.78
C ALA A 129 1.54 -20.42 9.71
N GLY A 130 0.41 -19.74 9.92
CA GLY A 130 0.31 -18.58 10.82
C GLY A 130 1.10 -17.35 10.39
N VAL A 131 1.57 -17.31 9.14
CA VAL A 131 2.19 -16.11 8.55
C VAL A 131 1.13 -15.03 8.44
N GLU A 132 1.46 -13.84 8.91
CA GLU A 132 0.70 -12.62 8.67
C GLU A 132 1.49 -11.79 7.65
N ALA A 133 0.84 -11.41 6.57
CA ALA A 133 1.46 -10.64 5.50
C ALA A 133 0.50 -9.55 5.07
N SER A 134 0.99 -8.31 5.04
CA SER A 134 0.23 -7.18 4.54
C SER A 134 0.46 -7.00 3.04
N THR A 135 1.01 -5.87 2.61
CA THR A 135 1.36 -5.61 1.23
C THR A 135 2.82 -5.99 0.95
N VAL A 136 3.06 -7.16 0.33
CA VAL A 136 4.42 -7.68 0.08
C VAL A 136 4.72 -7.68 -1.42
N LEU A 137 5.83 -7.06 -1.82
CA LEU A 137 6.40 -7.18 -3.16
C LEU A 137 7.56 -8.20 -3.12
N LEU A 138 7.55 -9.18 -4.02
CA LEU A 138 8.53 -10.26 -4.00
C LEU A 138 8.74 -10.94 -5.35
N ILE A 139 9.79 -11.77 -5.44
CA ILE A 139 9.93 -12.79 -6.50
C ILE A 139 9.48 -14.15 -5.92
N PRO A 140 8.24 -14.62 -6.19
CA PRO A 140 7.67 -15.80 -5.51
C PRO A 140 8.53 -17.05 -5.57
N ALA A 141 9.10 -17.37 -6.74
CA ALA A 141 9.93 -18.56 -6.92
C ALA A 141 11.20 -18.59 -6.05
N LEU A 142 11.65 -17.42 -5.56
CA LEU A 142 12.86 -17.25 -4.74
C LEU A 142 12.54 -16.92 -3.27
N THR A 143 11.27 -16.88 -2.88
CA THR A 143 10.87 -16.42 -1.55
C THR A 143 10.44 -17.56 -0.65
N THR A 144 11.02 -17.60 0.55
CA THR A 144 10.60 -18.49 1.63
C THR A 144 10.23 -17.70 2.88
N ILE A 145 9.01 -17.87 3.36
CA ILE A 145 8.49 -17.24 4.57
C ILE A 145 8.20 -18.35 5.59
N ALA A 146 8.99 -18.41 6.66
CA ALA A 146 8.83 -19.42 7.69
C ALA A 146 7.57 -19.18 8.55
N PRO A 147 7.08 -20.21 9.29
CA PRO A 147 5.86 -20.10 10.09
C PRO A 147 5.87 -18.94 11.09
N ALA A 148 4.68 -18.40 11.35
CA ALA A 148 4.44 -17.30 12.29
C ALA A 148 5.23 -16.01 12.03
N ALA A 149 5.88 -15.86 10.86
CA ALA A 149 6.49 -14.60 10.46
C ALA A 149 5.42 -13.50 10.26
N PHE A 150 5.84 -12.26 10.41
CA PHE A 150 5.03 -11.08 10.17
C PHE A 150 5.74 -10.21 9.13
N LEU A 151 5.06 -9.93 8.01
CA LEU A 151 5.50 -9.02 6.97
C LEU A 151 4.52 -7.86 6.93
N ALA A 152 5.02 -6.67 7.23
CA ALA A 152 4.21 -5.46 7.27
C ALA A 152 4.03 -4.85 5.87
N ASP A 153 3.55 -3.62 5.80
CA ASP A 153 3.23 -2.95 4.54
C ASP A 153 4.46 -2.62 3.70
N ASP A 154 4.28 -2.65 2.38
CA ASP A 154 5.28 -2.30 1.38
C ASP A 154 6.61 -3.07 1.56
N THR A 155 6.56 -4.27 2.14
CA THR A 155 7.77 -5.06 2.38
C THR A 155 8.29 -5.69 1.10
N MET A 156 9.61 -5.71 0.94
CA MET A 156 10.27 -6.24 -0.25
C MET A 156 11.06 -7.52 0.09
N VAL A 157 10.79 -8.62 -0.62
CA VAL A 157 11.43 -9.92 -0.35
C VAL A 157 11.95 -10.57 -1.63
N ALA A 158 13.22 -10.96 -1.63
CA ALA A 158 13.93 -11.51 -2.79
C ALA A 158 13.96 -10.56 -4.01
N CYS A 159 13.77 -9.26 -3.79
CA CYS A 159 13.90 -8.26 -4.86
C CYS A 159 15.31 -8.25 -5.43
N TYR A 160 15.40 -7.91 -6.71
CA TYR A 160 16.65 -7.90 -7.44
C TYR A 160 17.52 -6.69 -7.10
N GLU A 161 18.82 -6.85 -7.23
CA GLU A 161 19.78 -5.75 -7.15
C GLU A 161 20.24 -5.38 -8.56
N LEU A 162 20.35 -4.08 -8.86
CA LEU A 162 20.83 -3.57 -10.15
C LEU A 162 22.20 -2.90 -9.97
N GLY A 163 23.13 -3.19 -10.88
CA GLY A 163 24.44 -2.53 -10.91
C GLY A 163 25.20 -2.79 -12.20
N GLY A 164 25.76 -1.74 -12.81
CA GLY A 164 26.66 -1.89 -13.98
C GLY A 164 26.05 -2.59 -15.20
N GLY A 165 24.72 -2.53 -15.39
CA GLY A 165 24.02 -3.24 -16.47
C GLY A 165 23.70 -4.72 -16.16
N TRP A 166 23.98 -5.16 -14.94
CA TRP A 166 23.67 -6.48 -14.42
C TRP A 166 22.55 -6.43 -13.39
N LEU A 167 21.85 -7.54 -13.32
CA LEU A 167 20.81 -7.87 -12.37
C LEU A 167 21.32 -9.01 -11.50
N HIS A 168 21.23 -8.87 -10.19
CA HIS A 168 21.47 -9.97 -9.26
C HIS A 168 20.15 -10.40 -8.63
N ILE A 169 19.86 -11.70 -8.72
CA ILE A 169 18.72 -12.32 -8.05
C ILE A 169 19.20 -13.48 -7.20
N GLY A 170 18.49 -13.74 -6.10
CA GLY A 170 18.82 -14.82 -5.19
C GLY A 170 17.69 -15.07 -4.20
N PRO A 171 17.67 -16.26 -3.57
CA PRO A 171 16.65 -16.60 -2.60
C PRO A 171 16.69 -15.66 -1.40
N ALA A 172 15.52 -15.26 -0.90
CA ALA A 172 15.41 -14.57 0.38
C ALA A 172 14.52 -15.36 1.33
N LYS A 173 14.85 -15.27 2.63
CA LYS A 173 14.15 -16.01 3.66
C LYS A 173 13.73 -15.13 4.82
N ILE A 174 12.46 -15.22 5.18
CA ILE A 174 11.95 -14.64 6.43
C ILE A 174 11.95 -15.72 7.50
N GLY A 175 12.64 -15.46 8.61
CA GLY A 175 12.79 -16.41 9.72
C GLY A 175 11.48 -16.71 10.46
N ARG A 176 11.44 -17.83 11.19
CA ARG A 176 10.28 -18.20 12.02
C ARG A 176 10.07 -17.15 13.11
N ARG A 177 8.82 -16.69 13.28
CA ARG A 177 8.45 -15.56 14.18
C ARG A 177 9.30 -14.30 13.94
N ALA A 178 9.86 -14.13 12.73
CA ALA A 178 10.58 -12.91 12.39
C ALA A 178 9.59 -11.81 11.99
N PHE A 179 10.01 -10.57 12.19
CA PHE A 179 9.25 -9.38 11.85
C PHE A 179 10.00 -8.56 10.80
N LEU A 180 9.36 -8.30 9.66
CA LEU A 180 9.84 -7.36 8.64
C LEU A 180 8.87 -6.18 8.64
N GLY A 181 9.32 -5.03 9.13
CA GLY A 181 8.51 -3.81 9.29
C GLY A 181 8.23 -3.08 7.97
N ASN A 182 7.44 -2.01 8.04
CA ASN A 182 6.95 -1.29 6.85
C ASN A 182 8.10 -0.85 5.95
N SER A 183 8.00 -1.08 4.64
CA SER A 183 9.07 -0.81 3.66
C SER A 183 10.42 -1.48 3.99
N GLY A 184 10.41 -2.53 4.82
CA GLY A 184 11.59 -3.32 5.16
C GLY A 184 11.99 -4.25 4.01
N ILE A 185 13.29 -4.39 3.78
CA ILE A 185 13.84 -5.10 2.62
C ILE A 185 14.63 -6.34 3.06
N ALA A 186 14.20 -7.51 2.59
CA ALA A 186 14.97 -8.75 2.58
C ALA A 186 15.42 -9.07 1.15
N GLY A 187 16.49 -8.40 0.71
CA GLY A 187 17.02 -8.51 -0.67
C GLY A 187 17.57 -9.89 -1.03
N ALA A 188 18.00 -10.04 -2.28
CA ALA A 188 18.60 -11.27 -2.81
C ALA A 188 19.70 -11.84 -1.88
N GLY A 189 19.57 -13.11 -1.51
CA GLY A 189 20.52 -13.81 -0.65
C GLY A 189 20.44 -13.43 0.84
N ARG A 190 19.48 -12.59 1.26
CA ARG A 190 19.33 -12.18 2.67
C ARG A 190 18.34 -13.06 3.43
N THR A 191 18.62 -13.24 4.71
CA THR A 191 17.73 -13.96 5.63
C THR A 191 17.42 -13.09 6.84
N VAL A 192 16.15 -12.79 7.07
CA VAL A 192 15.69 -12.16 8.31
C VAL A 192 15.84 -13.19 9.45
N PRO A 193 16.53 -12.85 10.55
CA PRO A 193 16.80 -13.79 11.64
C PRO A 193 15.51 -14.29 12.31
N ARG A 194 15.52 -15.56 12.74
CA ARG A 194 14.43 -16.14 13.56
C ARG A 194 14.23 -15.31 14.83
N ASN A 195 12.98 -15.08 15.23
CA ASN A 195 12.62 -14.22 16.37
C ASN A 195 13.27 -12.81 16.31
N GLY A 196 13.73 -12.38 15.13
CA GLY A 196 14.38 -11.09 14.98
C GLY A 196 13.51 -10.13 14.19
N LEU A 197 13.94 -8.88 14.17
CA LEU A 197 13.20 -7.77 13.58
C LEU A 197 14.09 -7.01 12.61
N VAL A 198 13.55 -6.66 11.45
CA VAL A 198 14.10 -5.63 10.57
C VAL A 198 13.05 -4.52 10.56
N ALA A 199 13.43 -3.34 11.02
CA ALA A 199 12.52 -2.24 11.29
C ALA A 199 12.03 -1.56 10.01
N VAL A 200 11.23 -0.50 10.20
CA VAL A 200 10.68 0.31 9.11
C VAL A 200 11.82 0.89 8.26
N LEU A 201 11.61 0.97 6.94
CA LEU A 201 12.57 1.51 5.96
C LEU A 201 13.96 0.85 6.01
N SER A 202 14.10 -0.34 6.61
CA SER A 202 15.41 -0.91 6.94
C SER A 202 15.81 -2.05 6.01
N SER A 203 17.11 -2.24 5.83
CA SER A 203 17.65 -3.36 5.05
C SER A 203 18.01 -4.55 5.93
N THR A 204 17.83 -5.77 5.44
CA THR A 204 18.24 -6.98 6.15
C THR A 204 19.76 -7.16 6.04
N PRO A 205 20.52 -7.33 7.13
CA PRO A 205 21.97 -7.55 7.09
C PRO A 205 22.36 -8.88 6.43
N ARG A 206 23.61 -9.01 5.96
CA ARG A 206 24.11 -10.25 5.33
C ARG A 206 24.14 -11.41 6.31
N LYS A 207 24.52 -11.15 7.56
CA LYS A 207 24.61 -12.12 8.64
C LYS A 207 23.91 -11.56 9.86
N ALA A 208 22.90 -12.25 10.36
CA ALA A 208 22.18 -11.88 11.57
C ALA A 208 22.07 -13.08 12.52
N LYS A 209 22.23 -12.81 13.82
CA LYS A 209 22.00 -13.81 14.87
C LYS A 209 20.51 -13.92 15.16
N ARG A 210 20.06 -15.10 15.60
CA ARG A 210 18.68 -15.29 16.10
C ARG A 210 18.37 -14.25 17.20
N GLY A 211 17.16 -13.69 17.19
CA GLY A 211 16.71 -12.71 18.17
C GLY A 211 17.30 -11.30 18.02
N SER A 212 18.13 -11.06 17.00
CA SER A 212 18.68 -9.72 16.75
C SER A 212 17.68 -8.84 16.01
N SER A 213 17.67 -7.55 16.36
CA SER A 213 16.87 -6.52 15.71
C SER A 213 17.78 -5.56 14.95
N TRP A 214 17.31 -5.07 13.81
CA TRP A 214 18.08 -4.26 12.87
C TRP A 214 17.27 -3.08 12.38
N LEU A 215 17.93 -1.95 12.17
CA LEU A 215 17.37 -0.68 11.75
C LEU A 215 18.30 -0.03 10.73
N GLY A 216 17.74 0.68 9.76
CA GLY A 216 18.48 1.55 8.86
C GLY A 216 19.02 0.88 7.60
N ASN A 217 19.62 1.73 6.77
CA ASN A 217 20.35 1.33 5.57
C ASN A 217 21.58 2.25 5.41
N PRO A 218 22.79 1.82 5.79
CA PRO A 218 23.19 0.45 6.15
C PRO A 218 22.56 -0.04 7.47
N PRO A 219 22.41 -1.37 7.65
CA PRO A 219 21.70 -1.90 8.80
C PRO A 219 22.56 -1.92 10.07
N GLU A 220 22.04 -1.27 11.11
CA GLU A 220 22.62 -1.21 12.45
C GLU A 220 21.79 -2.02 13.44
N ARG A 221 22.44 -2.53 14.49
CA ARG A 221 21.78 -3.39 15.47
C ARG A 221 20.99 -2.55 16.46
N LEU A 222 19.68 -2.76 16.47
CA LEU A 222 18.78 -2.18 17.46
C LEU A 222 18.76 -3.02 18.74
N ARG A 223 18.90 -2.38 19.90
CA ARG A 223 18.64 -3.04 21.18
C ARG A 223 17.13 -3.11 21.38
N ARG A 224 16.62 -4.33 21.53
CA ARG A 224 15.20 -4.59 21.76
C ARG A 224 15.04 -5.22 23.13
N THR A 225 14.17 -4.65 23.95
CA THR A 225 13.61 -5.35 25.10
C THR A 225 12.45 -6.17 24.58
N VAL A 226 12.52 -7.50 24.72
CA VAL A 226 11.39 -8.37 24.37
C VAL A 226 10.35 -8.17 25.47
N THR A 227 9.21 -7.58 25.13
CA THR A 227 8.09 -7.49 26.08
C THR A 227 7.40 -8.85 26.12
N ASP A 228 7.12 -9.37 27.31
CA ASP A 228 6.37 -10.61 27.49
C ASP A 228 4.90 -10.32 27.14
N VAL A 229 4.40 -10.94 26.07
CA VAL A 229 3.03 -10.73 25.56
C VAL A 229 2.29 -12.05 25.54
N ASP A 230 1.02 -12.03 25.93
CA ASP A 230 0.10 -13.17 25.88
C ASP A 230 0.08 -13.83 24.47
N GLU A 231 0.61 -15.06 24.38
CA GLU A 231 0.74 -15.82 23.12
C GLU A 231 -0.63 -16.13 22.46
N ALA A 232 -1.73 -16.16 23.24
CA ALA A 232 -3.06 -16.57 22.77
C ALA A 232 -3.75 -15.52 21.88
N ARG A 233 -3.42 -14.23 22.03
CA ARG A 233 -3.97 -13.14 21.21
C ARG A 233 -3.03 -12.64 20.11
N THR A 234 -1.89 -13.29 19.96
CA THR A 234 -0.84 -12.92 19.00
C THR A 234 -0.55 -14.06 18.02
N PHE A 235 -0.31 -15.28 18.51
CA PHE A 235 0.13 -16.41 17.67
C PHE A 235 -0.92 -17.52 17.47
N HIS A 236 -1.80 -17.77 18.44
CA HIS A 236 -2.81 -18.84 18.37
C HIS A 236 -4.22 -18.33 18.70
N PRO A 237 -4.84 -17.53 17.81
CA PRO A 237 -6.18 -17.01 18.06
C PRO A 237 -7.21 -18.15 18.15
N PRO A 238 -8.22 -18.07 19.02
CA PRO A 238 -9.34 -19.00 19.01
C PRO A 238 -10.10 -18.91 17.68
N ALA A 239 -10.65 -20.05 17.23
CA ALA A 239 -11.33 -20.17 15.94
C ALA A 239 -12.44 -19.11 15.74
N ARG A 240 -13.14 -18.71 16.81
CA ARG A 240 -14.15 -17.65 16.77
C ARG A 240 -13.60 -16.30 16.30
N LEU A 241 -12.40 -15.91 16.73
CA LEU A 241 -11.77 -14.65 16.28
C LEU A 241 -11.32 -14.75 14.83
N VAL A 242 -10.91 -15.94 14.37
CA VAL A 242 -10.62 -16.20 12.95
C VAL A 242 -11.87 -16.02 12.10
N THR A 243 -13.00 -16.59 12.52
CA THR A 243 -14.28 -16.40 11.82
C THR A 243 -14.70 -14.93 11.80
N TRP A 244 -14.61 -14.22 12.92
CA TRP A 244 -14.97 -12.79 12.96
C TRP A 244 -14.09 -11.94 12.06
N ARG A 245 -12.77 -12.16 12.10
CA ARG A 245 -11.83 -11.48 11.19
C ARG A 245 -12.19 -11.77 9.73
N ALA A 246 -12.44 -13.03 9.38
CA ALA A 246 -12.83 -13.41 8.02
C ALA A 246 -14.12 -12.69 7.58
N LEU A 247 -15.15 -12.62 8.44
CA LEU A 247 -16.39 -11.91 8.13
C LEU A 247 -16.17 -10.41 7.89
N TRP A 248 -15.32 -9.77 8.70
CA TRP A 248 -14.94 -8.37 8.48
C TRP A 248 -14.13 -8.19 7.20
N GLU A 249 -13.19 -9.09 6.92
CA GLU A 249 -12.38 -9.04 5.69
C GLU A 249 -13.23 -9.22 4.43
N LEU A 250 -14.35 -9.96 4.48
CA LEU A 250 -15.30 -10.03 3.36
C LEU A 250 -15.89 -8.66 3.01
N LEU A 251 -16.03 -7.74 3.97
CA LEU A 251 -16.52 -6.38 3.71
C LEU A 251 -15.53 -5.54 2.90
N ARG A 252 -14.26 -5.97 2.74
CA ARG A 252 -13.27 -5.27 1.91
C ARG A 252 -13.59 -5.31 0.42
N ILE A 253 -14.54 -6.13 -0.03
CA ILE A 253 -15.08 -6.06 -1.39
C ILE A 253 -15.98 -4.84 -1.61
N VAL A 254 -16.60 -4.31 -0.56
CA VAL A 254 -17.55 -3.18 -0.65
C VAL A 254 -16.90 -1.93 -1.25
N PRO A 255 -15.70 -1.47 -0.82
CA PRO A 255 -14.97 -0.39 -1.48
C PRO A 255 -14.74 -0.59 -2.99
N VAL A 256 -14.50 -1.82 -3.43
CA VAL A 256 -14.29 -2.13 -4.85
C VAL A 256 -15.60 -2.01 -5.62
N ILE A 257 -16.71 -2.46 -5.04
CA ILE A 257 -18.05 -2.30 -5.60
C ILE A 257 -18.43 -0.82 -5.69
N VAL A 258 -18.19 -0.04 -4.63
CA VAL A 258 -18.42 1.41 -4.60
C VAL A 258 -17.63 2.09 -5.71
N THR A 259 -16.38 1.72 -5.91
CA THR A 259 -15.53 2.24 -7.00
C THR A 259 -16.13 1.97 -8.38
N ALA A 260 -16.63 0.76 -8.60
CA ALA A 260 -17.30 0.40 -9.86
C ALA A 260 -18.63 1.13 -10.04
N LEU A 261 -19.39 1.35 -8.96
CA LEU A 261 -20.63 2.13 -9.00
C LEU A 261 -20.37 3.62 -9.28
N ILE A 262 -19.28 4.19 -8.75
CA ILE A 262 -18.84 5.55 -9.11
C ILE A 262 -18.50 5.61 -10.60
N ALA A 263 -17.77 4.62 -11.12
CA ALA A 263 -17.48 4.55 -12.56
C ALA A 263 -18.77 4.44 -13.40
N LEU A 264 -19.72 3.60 -13.00
CA LEU A 264 -21.03 3.49 -13.66
C LEU A 264 -21.78 4.83 -13.63
N GLY A 265 -21.78 5.53 -12.49
CA GLY A 265 -22.37 6.85 -12.36
C GLY A 265 -21.72 7.89 -13.27
N VAL A 266 -20.39 7.90 -13.37
CA VAL A 266 -19.66 8.76 -14.31
C VAL A 266 -20.07 8.48 -15.75
N LEU A 267 -20.10 7.21 -16.15
CA LEU A 267 -20.53 6.82 -17.49
C LEU A 267 -21.97 7.25 -17.77
N GLY A 268 -22.88 7.04 -16.81
CA GLY A 268 -24.28 7.48 -16.92
C GLY A 268 -24.43 9.00 -17.07
N VAL A 269 -23.68 9.80 -16.29
CA VAL A 269 -23.73 11.26 -16.40
C VAL A 269 -23.14 11.75 -17.73
N LEU A 270 -22.03 11.16 -18.18
CA LEU A 270 -21.43 11.52 -19.47
C LEU A 270 -22.34 11.17 -20.65
N ASP A 271 -23.02 10.02 -20.59
CA ASP A 271 -24.00 9.62 -21.60
C ASP A 271 -25.22 10.54 -21.59
N ALA A 272 -25.74 10.89 -20.41
CA ALA A 272 -26.81 11.86 -20.27
C ALA A 272 -26.44 13.23 -20.88
N LEU A 273 -25.22 13.72 -20.63
CA LEU A 273 -24.73 14.95 -21.25
C LEU A 273 -24.63 14.83 -22.76
N TRP A 274 -24.14 13.70 -23.28
CA TRP A 274 -24.06 13.50 -24.73
C TRP A 274 -25.45 13.54 -25.36
N LEU A 275 -26.41 12.80 -24.80
CA LEU A 275 -27.78 12.74 -25.32
C LEU A 275 -28.51 14.10 -25.26
N THR A 276 -28.16 14.97 -24.31
CA THR A 276 -28.89 16.24 -24.07
C THR A 276 -28.24 17.45 -24.74
N VAL A 277 -26.92 17.58 -24.66
CA VAL A 277 -26.18 18.78 -25.11
C VAL A 277 -25.14 18.47 -26.18
N GLY A 278 -24.98 17.21 -26.58
CA GLY A 278 -24.08 16.79 -27.64
C GLY A 278 -22.62 16.61 -27.18
N LEU A 279 -21.85 15.89 -28.00
CA LEU A 279 -20.50 15.42 -27.66
C LEU A 279 -19.53 16.55 -27.28
N GLY A 280 -19.59 17.70 -27.96
CA GLY A 280 -18.68 18.83 -27.70
C GLY A 280 -18.80 19.38 -26.27
N TRP A 281 -20.04 19.59 -25.81
CA TRP A 281 -20.30 20.02 -24.43
C TRP A 281 -19.99 18.92 -23.41
N THR A 282 -20.27 17.66 -23.74
CA THR A 282 -19.88 16.52 -22.87
C THR A 282 -18.38 16.50 -22.62
N ILE A 283 -17.55 16.68 -23.66
CA ILE A 283 -16.10 16.76 -23.51
C ILE A 283 -15.71 17.95 -22.64
N ALA A 284 -16.27 19.13 -22.89
CA ALA A 284 -15.99 20.33 -22.11
C ALA A 284 -16.37 20.19 -20.63
N LEU A 285 -17.48 19.50 -20.32
CA LEU A 285 -17.99 19.31 -18.96
C LEU A 285 -17.44 18.06 -18.26
N SER A 286 -16.75 17.17 -18.98
CA SER A 286 -16.24 15.89 -18.44
C SER A 286 -15.33 16.07 -17.21
N GLY A 287 -14.51 17.12 -17.19
CA GLY A 287 -13.67 17.46 -16.04
C GLY A 287 -14.48 17.75 -14.78
N LEU A 288 -15.62 18.44 -14.90
CA LEU A 288 -16.52 18.71 -13.78
C LEU A 288 -17.20 17.42 -13.28
N VAL A 289 -17.57 16.52 -14.19
CA VAL A 289 -18.12 15.19 -13.83
C VAL A 289 -17.09 14.38 -13.03
N LEU A 290 -15.82 14.38 -13.46
CA LEU A 290 -14.75 13.68 -12.76
C LEU A 290 -14.41 14.33 -11.41
N LEU A 291 -14.45 15.66 -11.30
CA LEU A 291 -14.30 16.36 -10.02
C LEU A 291 -15.44 16.01 -9.06
N ALA A 292 -16.68 15.95 -9.54
CA ALA A 292 -17.82 15.53 -8.74
C ALA A 292 -17.69 14.07 -8.28
N ALA A 293 -17.24 13.16 -9.15
CA ALA A 293 -16.95 11.78 -8.78
C ALA A 293 -15.86 11.67 -7.69
N GLY A 294 -14.80 12.48 -7.81
CA GLY A 294 -13.77 12.59 -6.77
C GLY A 294 -14.32 13.09 -5.44
N ALA A 295 -15.21 14.09 -5.44
CA ALA A 295 -15.88 14.57 -4.23
C ALA A 295 -16.77 13.48 -3.61
N VAL A 296 -17.54 12.74 -4.41
CA VAL A 296 -18.34 11.59 -3.93
C VAL A 296 -17.44 10.53 -3.30
N ALA A 297 -16.33 10.17 -3.94
CA ALA A 297 -15.36 9.21 -3.42
C ALA A 297 -14.81 9.67 -2.05
N ALA A 298 -14.38 10.93 -1.95
CA ALA A 298 -13.87 11.51 -0.72
C ALA A 298 -14.90 11.50 0.43
N LEU A 299 -16.16 11.82 0.13
CA LEU A 299 -17.26 11.82 1.09
C LEU A 299 -17.63 10.41 1.55
N VAL A 300 -17.73 9.45 0.62
CA VAL A 300 -18.03 8.05 0.95
C VAL A 300 -16.94 7.45 1.83
N THR A 301 -15.66 7.68 1.53
CA THR A 301 -14.56 7.23 2.38
C THR A 301 -14.58 7.89 3.75
N THR A 302 -14.89 9.19 3.83
CA THR A 302 -15.07 9.89 5.11
C THR A 302 -16.19 9.26 5.92
N ALA A 303 -17.36 9.03 5.30
CA ALA A 303 -18.49 8.40 5.96
C ALA A 303 -18.15 6.99 6.45
N ALA A 304 -17.45 6.20 5.63
CA ALA A 304 -16.98 4.86 6.00
C ALA A 304 -16.08 4.91 7.25
N LYS A 305 -15.13 5.83 7.33
CA LYS A 305 -14.27 6.00 8.52
C LYS A 305 -15.08 6.24 9.80
N TRP A 306 -16.04 7.16 9.76
CA TRP A 306 -16.83 7.52 10.93
C TRP A 306 -17.87 6.45 11.33
N ILE A 307 -18.48 5.78 10.35
CA ILE A 307 -19.43 4.68 10.59
C ILE A 307 -18.70 3.44 11.11
N LEU A 308 -17.59 3.08 10.47
CA LEU A 308 -16.89 1.83 10.74
C LEU A 308 -15.99 1.92 11.94
N VAL A 309 -15.28 3.03 12.19
CA VAL A 309 -14.27 3.12 13.26
C VAL A 309 -14.67 4.16 14.30
N GLY A 310 -15.05 5.35 13.85
CA GLY A 310 -15.32 6.50 14.71
C GLY A 310 -14.05 7.32 14.95
N ARG A 311 -13.89 7.86 16.17
CA ARG A 311 -12.69 8.58 16.59
C ARG A 311 -11.62 7.58 17.05
N ILE A 312 -10.37 7.80 16.63
CA ILE A 312 -9.23 6.98 17.04
C ILE A 312 -8.41 7.73 18.09
N ASP A 313 -8.10 7.05 19.19
CA ASP A 313 -7.27 7.57 20.29
C ASP A 313 -5.92 6.83 20.35
N ALA A 314 -4.94 7.41 21.05
CA ALA A 314 -3.61 6.82 21.24
C ALA A 314 -3.68 5.66 22.26
N THR A 315 -3.90 4.45 21.76
CA THR A 315 -4.10 3.23 22.55
C THR A 315 -3.35 2.04 21.96
N GLU A 316 -3.29 0.93 22.70
CA GLU A 316 -2.75 -0.33 22.22
C GLU A 316 -3.85 -1.33 21.90
N HIS A 317 -3.73 -2.03 20.77
CA HIS A 317 -4.66 -3.07 20.35
C HIS A 317 -3.91 -4.34 19.90
N PRO A 318 -4.28 -5.54 20.37
CA PRO A 318 -3.71 -6.77 19.84
C PRO A 318 -4.21 -7.01 18.41
N LEU A 319 -3.39 -7.69 17.58
CA LEU A 319 -3.68 -8.00 16.17
C LEU A 319 -5.09 -8.57 15.95
N TRP A 320 -5.53 -9.45 16.86
CA TRP A 320 -6.83 -10.09 16.80
C TRP A 320 -7.90 -9.29 17.58
N SER A 321 -8.10 -8.04 17.19
CA SER A 321 -9.10 -7.15 17.78
C SER A 321 -10.05 -6.59 16.74
N SER A 322 -11.30 -6.35 17.16
CA SER A 322 -12.34 -5.74 16.31
C SER A 322 -11.93 -4.36 15.80
N PHE A 323 -11.18 -3.59 16.61
CA PHE A 323 -10.65 -2.29 16.21
C PHE A 323 -9.82 -2.40 14.94
N ILE A 324 -8.84 -3.31 14.90
CA ILE A 324 -7.95 -3.49 13.73
C ILE A 324 -8.78 -3.88 12.51
N TRP A 325 -9.68 -4.86 12.61
CA TRP A 325 -10.45 -5.30 11.43
C TRP A 325 -11.38 -4.22 10.88
N ARG A 326 -11.99 -3.42 11.77
CA ARG A 326 -12.79 -2.25 11.37
C ARG A 326 -11.91 -1.20 10.70
N ASN A 327 -10.73 -0.95 11.24
CA ASN A 327 -9.76 -0.01 10.70
C ASN A 327 -9.26 -0.44 9.31
N GLU A 328 -8.96 -1.72 9.11
CA GLU A 328 -8.54 -2.29 7.82
C GLU A 328 -9.64 -2.18 6.73
N VAL A 329 -10.91 -2.36 7.10
CA VAL A 329 -12.03 -2.12 6.16
C VAL A 329 -12.14 -0.63 5.84
N SER A 330 -11.99 0.25 6.82
CA SER A 330 -11.93 1.70 6.61
C SER A 330 -10.78 2.11 5.69
N ASP A 331 -9.58 1.58 5.92
CA ASP A 331 -8.40 1.83 5.08
C ASP A 331 -8.61 1.33 3.64
N SER A 332 -9.34 0.22 3.47
CA SER A 332 -9.73 -0.24 2.13
C SER A 332 -10.61 0.76 1.37
N PHE A 333 -11.39 1.61 2.05
CA PHE A 333 -12.08 2.74 1.39
C PHE A 333 -11.11 3.87 1.00
N VAL A 334 -10.04 4.11 1.77
CA VAL A 334 -8.98 5.05 1.39
C VAL A 334 -8.29 4.55 0.12
N GLU A 335 -7.82 3.30 0.13
CA GLU A 335 -7.01 2.74 -0.95
C GLU A 335 -7.81 2.42 -2.22
N MET A 336 -9.05 1.93 -2.10
CA MET A 336 -9.84 1.56 -3.28
C MET A 336 -10.74 2.66 -3.80
N VAL A 337 -11.24 3.56 -2.95
CA VAL A 337 -12.22 4.59 -3.35
C VAL A 337 -11.57 5.98 -3.41
N ALA A 338 -11.14 6.53 -2.28
CA ALA A 338 -10.65 7.91 -2.27
C ALA A 338 -9.36 8.10 -3.07
N ARG A 339 -8.38 7.19 -2.95
CA ARG A 339 -7.09 7.28 -3.62
C ARG A 339 -7.20 7.41 -5.15
N PRO A 340 -7.82 6.47 -5.88
CA PRO A 340 -7.84 6.52 -7.35
C PRO A 340 -8.71 7.67 -7.90
N TRP A 341 -9.81 8.00 -7.23
CA TRP A 341 -10.76 9.03 -7.69
C TRP A 341 -10.43 10.45 -7.25
N PHE A 342 -9.70 10.61 -6.13
CA PHE A 342 -9.51 11.91 -5.49
C PHE A 342 -8.08 12.10 -4.97
N ALA A 343 -7.66 11.37 -3.94
CA ALA A 343 -6.52 11.75 -3.10
C ALA A 343 -5.19 11.76 -3.88
N ALA A 344 -4.97 10.81 -4.80
CA ALA A 344 -3.75 10.78 -5.61
C ALA A 344 -3.65 11.95 -6.61
N LYS A 345 -4.79 12.53 -7.01
CA LYS A 345 -4.85 13.69 -7.92
C LYS A 345 -4.90 15.02 -7.16
N ALA A 346 -5.36 14.99 -5.91
CA ALA A 346 -5.42 16.14 -5.02
C ALA A 346 -4.11 16.41 -4.26
N ALA A 347 -3.08 15.57 -4.41
CA ALA A 347 -1.77 15.77 -3.80
C ALA A 347 -1.19 17.17 -4.12
N GLY A 348 -0.70 17.87 -3.09
CA GLY A 348 -0.20 19.24 -3.21
C GLY A 348 -1.29 20.32 -3.31
N THR A 349 -2.58 19.97 -3.26
CA THR A 349 -3.68 20.92 -3.35
C THR A 349 -4.39 21.15 -2.01
N PRO A 350 -5.06 22.30 -1.80
CA PRO A 350 -5.89 22.52 -0.61
C PRO A 350 -7.01 21.48 -0.42
N ALA A 351 -7.48 20.84 -1.49
CA ALA A 351 -8.54 19.84 -1.42
C ALA A 351 -8.13 18.62 -0.58
N LEU A 352 -6.87 18.17 -0.71
CA LEU A 352 -6.36 17.06 0.10
C LEU A 352 -6.32 17.44 1.58
N ALA A 353 -5.84 18.65 1.91
CA ALA A 353 -5.82 19.13 3.29
C ALA A 353 -7.23 19.19 3.91
N VAL A 354 -8.22 19.68 3.15
CA VAL A 354 -9.62 19.72 3.61
C VAL A 354 -10.15 18.30 3.88
N TRP A 355 -9.91 17.35 2.98
CA TRP A 355 -10.37 15.98 3.16
C TRP A 355 -9.66 15.25 4.32
N LEU A 356 -8.35 15.47 4.51
CA LEU A 356 -7.64 14.90 5.67
C LEU A 356 -8.24 15.41 6.99
N ARG A 357 -8.71 16.67 7.04
CA ARG A 357 -9.47 17.18 8.20
C ARG A 357 -10.80 16.47 8.41
N THR A 358 -11.51 16.07 7.33
CA THR A 358 -12.77 15.32 7.47
C THR A 358 -12.53 13.90 8.00
N LEU A 359 -11.33 13.34 7.81
CA LEU A 359 -10.91 12.07 8.42
C LEU A 359 -10.49 12.21 9.89
N GLY A 360 -10.21 13.42 10.38
CA GLY A 360 -9.87 13.70 11.78
C GLY A 360 -8.52 14.38 12.00
N ALA A 361 -7.69 14.54 10.97
CA ALA A 361 -6.38 15.18 11.12
C ALA A 361 -6.52 16.68 11.41
N HIS A 362 -5.59 17.19 12.22
CA HIS A 362 -5.39 18.63 12.31
C HIS A 362 -4.41 19.06 11.22
N VAL A 363 -4.87 19.90 10.29
CA VAL A 363 -4.02 20.43 9.20
C VAL A 363 -4.15 21.95 9.21
N GLY A 364 -3.05 22.68 9.39
CA GLY A 364 -3.00 24.14 9.49
C GLY A 364 -3.25 24.87 8.17
N ARG A 365 -3.08 26.19 8.21
CA ARG A 365 -3.11 27.08 7.03
C ARG A 365 -1.79 27.03 6.29
N GLY A 366 -1.82 27.09 4.96
CA GLY A 366 -0.61 27.10 4.13
C GLY A 366 0.19 25.79 4.13
N VAL A 367 -0.36 24.70 4.67
CA VAL A 367 0.29 23.39 4.63
C VAL A 367 0.42 22.89 3.20
N TRP A 368 1.64 22.46 2.85
CA TRP A 368 1.88 21.71 1.62
C TRP A 368 1.88 20.22 1.92
N CYS A 369 0.88 19.49 1.45
CA CYS A 369 0.76 18.04 1.69
C CYS A 369 0.64 17.29 0.36
N GLU A 370 1.65 16.47 0.04
CA GLU A 370 1.69 15.58 -1.13
C GLU A 370 1.44 14.10 -0.74
N SER A 371 1.03 13.83 0.50
CA SER A 371 0.74 12.47 0.97
C SER A 371 -0.65 12.34 1.58
N TYR A 372 -1.36 11.29 1.19
CA TYR A 372 -2.61 10.88 1.83
C TYR A 372 -2.39 9.77 2.87
N TRP A 373 -1.15 9.26 3.01
CA TRP A 373 -0.80 8.19 3.94
C TRP A 373 -0.66 8.70 5.38
N LEU A 374 -1.82 9.00 5.96
CA LEU A 374 -2.05 9.31 7.36
C LEU A 374 -3.03 8.25 7.92
N PRO A 375 -2.58 7.03 8.23
CA PRO A 375 -3.46 5.88 8.48
C PRO A 375 -4.50 6.16 9.57
N GLU A 376 -4.07 6.69 10.72
CA GLU A 376 -4.96 7.14 11.78
C GLU A 376 -4.95 8.66 11.87
N ALA A 377 -5.63 9.30 10.90
CA ALA A 377 -5.70 10.75 10.74
C ALA A 377 -5.98 11.50 12.06
N ASP A 378 -6.83 10.98 12.96
CA ASP A 378 -7.15 11.60 14.27
C ASP A 378 -5.92 11.86 15.17
N LEU A 379 -4.82 11.15 14.93
CA LEU A 379 -3.57 11.23 15.69
C LEU A 379 -2.52 12.12 15.02
N VAL A 380 -2.82 12.69 13.84
CA VAL A 380 -1.89 13.51 13.07
C VAL A 380 -2.19 14.99 13.27
N THR A 381 -1.15 15.75 13.62
CA THR A 381 -1.18 17.21 13.70
C THR A 381 -0.13 17.81 12.80
N ILE A 382 -0.55 18.56 11.79
CA ILE A 382 0.32 19.31 10.86
C ILE A 382 -0.04 20.78 11.02
N GLN A 383 0.86 21.57 11.60
CA GLN A 383 0.64 23.00 11.90
C GLN A 383 0.87 23.90 10.68
N ASP A 384 0.63 25.20 10.86
CA ASP A 384 0.66 26.20 9.79
C ASP A 384 1.99 26.21 9.01
N GLY A 385 1.91 26.24 7.68
CA GLY A 385 3.07 26.29 6.79
C GLY A 385 3.96 25.04 6.78
N ALA A 386 3.59 23.98 7.51
CA ALA A 386 4.35 22.72 7.50
C ALA A 386 4.23 22.00 6.13
N THR A 387 5.24 21.18 5.83
CA THR A 387 5.36 20.48 4.55
C THR A 387 5.50 18.97 4.77
N VAL A 388 4.57 18.20 4.18
CA VAL A 388 4.65 16.74 4.04
C VAL A 388 4.82 16.43 2.56
N ASN A 389 6.03 16.04 2.16
CA ASN A 389 6.37 15.82 0.75
C ASN A 389 5.83 14.49 0.21
N ARG A 390 5.95 14.30 -1.12
CA ARG A 390 5.53 13.08 -1.82
C ARG A 390 6.14 11.81 -1.24
N GLY A 391 5.35 10.76 -1.21
CA GLY A 391 5.78 9.44 -0.76
C GLY A 391 6.14 9.36 0.73
N CYS A 392 5.87 10.41 1.51
CA CYS A 392 6.03 10.35 2.95
C CYS A 392 4.94 9.50 3.58
N VAL A 393 5.30 8.78 4.64
CA VAL A 393 4.34 8.07 5.48
C VAL A 393 4.34 8.74 6.85
N VAL A 394 3.18 9.29 7.23
CA VAL A 394 2.97 9.83 8.58
C VAL A 394 2.38 8.71 9.43
N GLN A 395 3.27 7.84 9.92
CA GLN A 395 2.88 6.57 10.53
C GLN A 395 2.52 6.75 12.00
N THR A 396 1.24 6.52 12.31
CA THR A 396 0.64 6.71 13.64
C THR A 396 0.55 5.43 14.47
N HIS A 397 0.95 4.28 13.91
CA HIS A 397 1.03 3.03 14.64
C HIS A 397 2.31 2.24 14.36
N LEU A 398 2.72 1.37 15.27
CA LEU A 398 3.74 0.35 15.06
C LEU A 398 3.24 -1.01 15.53
N PHE A 399 3.59 -2.05 14.79
CA PHE A 399 3.41 -3.42 15.27
C PHE A 399 4.66 -3.88 16.02
N HIS A 400 4.53 -4.06 17.33
CA HIS A 400 5.54 -4.72 18.15
C HIS A 400 4.97 -6.04 18.66
N ASP A 401 5.60 -7.17 18.31
CA ASP A 401 5.17 -8.51 18.70
C ASP A 401 3.65 -8.75 18.50
N ARG A 402 3.10 -8.23 17.39
CA ARG A 402 1.67 -8.31 16.99
C ARG A 402 0.70 -7.53 17.89
N ILE A 403 1.19 -6.54 18.63
CA ILE A 403 0.39 -5.47 19.22
C ILE A 403 0.58 -4.21 18.37
N MET A 404 -0.53 -3.64 17.93
CA MET A 404 -0.58 -2.31 17.32
C MET A 404 -0.54 -1.27 18.43
N GLN A 405 0.52 -0.47 18.44
CA GLN A 405 0.68 0.64 19.38
C GLN A 405 0.46 1.95 18.63
N LEU A 406 -0.62 2.66 18.95
CA LEU A 406 -0.96 3.93 18.32
C LEU A 406 -0.49 5.10 19.15
N ASP A 407 0.03 6.12 18.49
CA ASP A 407 0.44 7.37 19.12
C ASP A 407 0.37 8.55 18.14
N ARG A 408 0.49 9.76 18.68
CA ARG A 408 0.40 11.01 17.94
C ARG A 408 1.66 11.28 17.13
N VAL A 409 1.51 12.01 16.03
CA VAL A 409 2.62 12.57 15.26
C VAL A 409 2.36 14.06 15.04
N THR A 410 3.35 14.89 15.36
CA THR A 410 3.24 16.35 15.24
C THR A 410 4.30 16.92 14.31
N LEU A 411 3.87 17.69 13.32
CA LEU A 411 4.72 18.60 12.55
C LEU A 411 4.33 20.02 12.94
N ALA A 412 5.24 20.73 13.61
CA ALA A 412 5.03 22.11 14.06
C ALA A 412 5.10 23.11 12.89
N SER A 413 4.86 24.39 13.18
CA SER A 413 4.75 25.41 12.14
C SER A 413 6.03 25.49 11.29
N GLY A 414 5.89 25.52 9.97
CA GLY A 414 7.03 25.52 9.04
C GLY A 414 7.91 24.26 9.05
N ALA A 415 7.56 23.21 9.80
CA ALA A 415 8.30 21.95 9.81
C ALA A 415 8.24 21.24 8.45
N THR A 416 9.32 20.59 8.04
CA THR A 416 9.40 19.89 6.75
C THR A 416 9.77 18.42 6.94
N LEU A 417 8.93 17.53 6.43
CA LEU A 417 9.24 16.12 6.21
C LEU A 417 9.58 15.90 4.74
N GLY A 418 10.86 15.70 4.42
CA GLY A 418 11.38 15.54 3.06
C GLY A 418 10.84 14.30 2.34
N PRO A 419 10.88 14.26 1.00
CA PRO A 419 10.20 13.24 0.20
C PRO A 419 10.70 11.83 0.49
N HIS A 420 9.78 10.86 0.44
CA HIS A 420 10.03 9.44 0.74
C HIS A 420 10.52 9.17 2.18
N SER A 421 10.27 10.10 3.11
CA SER A 421 10.61 9.93 4.51
C SER A 421 9.45 9.33 5.32
N VAL A 422 9.77 8.61 6.38
CA VAL A 422 8.79 8.04 7.30
C VAL A 422 8.99 8.67 8.66
N ILE A 423 7.89 9.12 9.27
CA ILE A 423 7.85 9.53 10.67
C ILE A 423 7.04 8.53 11.47
N LEU A 424 7.62 8.05 12.58
CA LEU A 424 7.02 7.04 13.44
C LEU A 424 6.20 7.67 14.58
N PRO A 425 5.37 6.86 15.30
CA PRO A 425 4.49 7.38 16.35
C PRO A 425 5.26 8.05 17.49
N ALA A 426 4.61 8.95 18.22
CA ALA A 426 5.16 9.74 19.31
C ALA A 426 6.30 10.70 18.90
N ALA A 427 6.58 10.86 17.61
CA ALA A 427 7.62 11.75 17.12
C ALA A 427 7.10 13.17 16.84
N ASP A 428 7.98 14.14 17.04
CA ASP A 428 7.72 15.56 16.83
C ASP A 428 8.79 16.16 15.89
N ILE A 429 8.37 16.90 14.86
CA ILE A 429 9.24 17.80 14.11
C ILE A 429 8.91 19.23 14.54
N GLU A 430 9.82 19.88 15.27
CA GLU A 430 9.58 21.20 15.84
C GLU A 430 9.65 22.33 14.80
N GLU A 431 9.34 23.55 15.26
CA GLU A 431 9.11 24.71 14.41
C GLU A 431 10.29 24.98 13.47
N GLY A 432 9.99 25.10 12.17
CA GLY A 432 10.98 25.36 11.12
C GLY A 432 12.05 24.27 10.93
N ALA A 433 11.96 23.12 11.62
CA ALA A 433 12.92 22.04 11.47
C ALA A 433 12.70 21.29 10.15
N THR A 434 13.79 20.79 9.56
CA THR A 434 13.77 20.12 8.25
C THR A 434 14.37 18.72 8.35
N VAL A 435 13.59 17.73 7.96
CA VAL A 435 14.04 16.36 7.72
C VAL A 435 14.26 16.18 6.22
N GLY A 436 15.45 15.72 5.83
CA GLY A 436 15.83 15.47 4.45
C GLY A 436 15.06 14.33 3.78
N PRO A 437 15.30 14.09 2.49
CA PRO A 437 14.65 13.01 1.75
C PRO A 437 15.07 11.62 2.26
N ALA A 438 14.23 10.62 2.00
CA ALA A 438 14.50 9.19 2.28
C ALA A 438 14.97 8.92 3.73
N SER A 439 14.41 9.66 4.68
CA SER A 439 14.82 9.68 6.07
C SER A 439 13.81 8.99 6.99
N LEU A 440 14.27 8.49 8.13
CA LEU A 440 13.43 7.83 9.14
C LEU A 440 13.52 8.57 10.47
N VAL A 441 12.43 9.25 10.85
CA VAL A 441 12.26 9.85 12.17
C VAL A 441 11.74 8.79 13.12
N MET A 442 12.52 8.48 14.14
CA MET A 442 12.28 7.36 15.04
C MET A 442 11.13 7.63 16.00
N ARG A 443 10.57 6.55 16.56
CA ARG A 443 9.50 6.66 17.55
C ARG A 443 9.97 7.47 18.76
N GLY A 444 9.18 8.46 19.18
CA GLY A 444 9.53 9.32 20.31
C GLY A 444 10.68 10.30 20.03
N GLU A 445 11.18 10.35 18.80
CA GLU A 445 12.25 11.26 18.42
C GLU A 445 11.70 12.66 18.20
N ARG A 446 12.45 13.65 18.68
CA ARG A 446 12.12 15.06 18.56
C ARG A 446 13.20 15.76 17.75
N VAL A 447 12.80 16.31 16.60
CA VAL A 447 13.69 17.08 15.73
C VAL A 447 13.66 18.54 16.20
N PRO A 448 14.76 19.09 16.75
CA PRO A 448 14.75 20.41 17.38
C PRO A 448 14.41 21.56 16.43
N ALA A 449 13.80 22.62 16.95
CA ALA A 449 13.40 23.79 16.17
C ALA A 449 14.56 24.39 15.32
N GLY A 450 14.25 24.79 14.08
CA GLY A 450 15.18 25.43 13.14
C GLY A 450 16.36 24.56 12.70
N SER A 451 16.39 23.27 13.05
CA SER A 451 17.51 22.38 12.76
C SER A 451 17.28 21.53 11.50
N VAL A 452 18.37 21.02 10.91
CA VAL A 452 18.36 20.20 9.70
C VAL A 452 18.87 18.80 9.99
N TRP A 453 18.10 17.79 9.60
CA TRP A 453 18.37 16.37 9.88
C TRP A 453 18.16 15.53 8.64
N SER A 454 18.89 14.43 8.52
CA SER A 454 18.74 13.50 7.39
C SER A 454 19.26 12.12 7.77
N GLY A 455 18.77 11.09 7.10
CA GLY A 455 19.27 9.73 7.22
C GLY A 455 18.22 8.76 7.72
N ASN A 456 18.59 7.48 7.72
CA ASN A 456 17.75 6.38 8.15
C ASN A 456 18.55 5.48 9.12
N PRO A 457 18.49 5.74 10.44
CA PRO A 457 17.72 6.80 11.12
C PRO A 457 18.31 8.21 10.92
N ILE A 458 17.53 9.25 11.25
CA ILE A 458 17.99 10.64 11.11
C ILE A 458 19.16 10.97 12.04
N ALA A 459 20.04 11.84 11.55
CA ALA A 459 21.09 12.50 12.31
C ALA A 459 21.24 13.96 11.82
N PRO A 460 21.92 14.85 12.56
CA PRO A 460 22.14 16.22 12.10
C PRO A 460 22.77 16.25 10.71
N TRP A 461 22.18 17.01 9.78
CA TRP A 461 22.59 17.05 8.38
C TRP A 461 23.83 17.95 8.23
N ARG A 462 25.02 17.34 8.20
CA ARG A 462 26.31 18.07 8.21
C ARG A 462 26.63 18.83 6.92
N SER A 463 26.09 18.41 5.78
CA SER A 463 26.38 19.00 4.47
C SER A 463 25.13 18.99 3.60
N PRO A 464 24.15 19.86 3.89
CA PRO A 464 22.97 19.99 3.07
C PRO A 464 23.33 20.58 1.70
N PRO A 465 22.65 20.16 0.61
CA PRO A 465 23.04 20.49 -0.76
C PRO A 465 23.01 21.99 -1.09
N TRP A 466 22.32 22.81 -0.30
CA TRP A 466 22.25 24.27 -0.47
C TRP A 466 23.32 25.05 0.31
N GLN A 467 24.19 24.39 1.08
CA GLN A 467 25.34 25.02 1.76
C GLN A 467 26.64 24.86 0.95
N THR A 468 26.54 24.83 -0.38
CA THR A 468 27.71 24.74 -1.29
C THR A 468 28.38 26.09 -1.49
#